data_AF-L2G9B6-F1
#
_entry.id   AF-L2G9B6-F1
#
_cell.length_a   1.000
_cell.length_b   1.000
_cell.length_c   1.000
_cell.angle_alpha   90.00
_cell.angle_beta   90.00
_cell.angle_gamma   90.00
#
_symmetry.space_group_name_H-M   'P 1'
#
loop_
_entity.id
_entity.type
_entity.pdbx_description
1 polymer ?
#
loop_
_entity_poly.entity_id
_entity_poly.type
_entity_poly.pdbx_seq_one_letter_code
_entity_poly.pdbx_strand_id
1 'polypeptide(L)'
;MAEKMDYFHNHFRAQWTILHDAATSGRRPRNMSLKQFIDTGLQFAQHLTAHHGIEERFVFPMLARRMPEFRAGRNADALLQQHRAIHKGMDQFEAYLKACRARETELELSVLREKMDSWGEVLWTHLDQEVKTLGAENMRRYWTMEEVRSMPM
;
A
#
# COMPACT_ATOMS: atom_id res chain seq x y z
N MET A 1 -9.64 3.46 14.38
CA MET A 1 -8.98 2.60 13.37
C MET A 1 -8.60 3.40 12.13
N ALA A 2 -9.56 4.02 11.43
CA ALA A 2 -9.27 4.83 10.23
C ALA A 2 -8.09 5.80 10.38
N GLU A 3 -8.00 6.56 11.48
CA GLU A 3 -6.86 7.48 11.70
C GLU A 3 -5.49 6.77 11.71
N LYS A 4 -5.42 5.61 12.37
CA LYS A 4 -4.17 4.82 12.41
C LYS A 4 -3.88 4.18 11.06
N MET A 5 -4.92 3.75 10.35
CA MET A 5 -4.77 3.23 8.99
C MET A 5 -4.23 4.31 8.05
N ASP A 6 -4.85 5.49 8.09
CA ASP A 6 -4.47 6.60 7.24
C ASP A 6 -3.06 7.14 7.57
N TYR A 7 -2.61 7.02 8.82
CA TYR A 7 -1.20 7.30 9.17
C TYR A 7 -0.22 6.42 8.37
N PHE A 8 -0.44 5.11 8.30
CA PHE A 8 0.38 4.22 7.48
C PHE A 8 0.20 4.52 5.99
N HIS A 9 -1.03 4.74 5.53
CA HIS A 9 -1.31 5.02 4.12
C HIS A 9 -0.67 6.32 3.66
N ASN A 10 -0.62 7.35 4.50
CA ASN A 10 0.04 8.60 4.17
C ASN A 10 1.56 8.45 4.07
N HIS A 11 2.17 7.50 4.80
CA HIS A 11 3.57 7.14 4.57
C HIS A 11 3.78 6.52 3.19
N PHE A 12 2.90 5.60 2.78
CA PHE A 12 2.93 4.99 1.44
C PHE A 12 2.70 6.02 0.33
N ARG A 13 1.72 6.91 0.48
CA ARG A 13 1.47 8.02 -0.45
C ARG A 13 2.70 8.90 -0.59
N ALA A 14 3.35 9.26 0.52
CA ALA A 14 4.57 10.09 0.47
C ALA A 14 5.71 9.40 -0.29
N GLN A 15 5.97 8.11 -0.03
CA GLN A 15 7.00 7.36 -0.76
C GLN A 15 6.64 7.21 -2.24
N TRP A 16 5.38 6.89 -2.56
CA TRP A 16 4.87 6.83 -3.92
C TRP A 16 5.12 8.15 -4.66
N THR A 17 4.72 9.29 -4.07
CA THR A 17 4.87 10.61 -4.68
C THR A 17 6.33 10.92 -4.99
N ILE A 18 7.27 10.65 -4.07
CA ILE A 18 8.71 10.85 -4.33
C ILE A 18 9.17 10.09 -5.58
N LEU A 19 8.77 8.83 -5.70
CA LEU A 19 9.19 7.95 -6.78
C LEU A 19 8.49 8.32 -8.10
N HIS A 20 7.18 8.54 -8.05
CA HIS A 20 6.33 8.83 -9.21
C HIS A 20 6.61 10.21 -9.80
N ASP A 21 6.82 11.23 -8.96
CA ASP A 21 7.21 12.57 -9.42
C ASP A 21 8.56 12.53 -10.14
N ALA A 22 9.52 11.76 -9.61
CA ALA A 22 10.81 11.58 -10.26
C ALA A 22 10.66 10.83 -11.60
N ALA A 23 9.85 9.77 -11.62
CA ALA A 23 9.60 8.96 -12.80
C ALA A 23 8.88 9.74 -13.90
N THR A 24 7.96 10.63 -13.52
CA THR A 24 7.17 11.48 -14.44
C THR A 24 7.94 12.70 -14.93
N SER A 25 8.70 13.36 -14.05
CA SER A 25 9.51 14.54 -14.40
C SER A 25 10.84 14.20 -15.08
N GLY A 26 11.22 12.92 -15.09
CA GLY A 26 12.53 12.46 -15.59
C GLY A 26 13.70 12.94 -14.73
N ARG A 27 13.46 13.38 -13.48
CA ARG A 27 14.49 13.92 -12.59
C ARG A 27 14.26 13.49 -11.14
N ARG A 28 15.28 12.84 -10.55
CA ARG A 28 15.28 12.51 -9.12
C ARG A 28 15.38 13.77 -8.22
N PRO A 29 14.91 13.70 -6.97
CA PRO A 29 15.10 14.79 -6.01
C PRO A 29 16.57 15.17 -5.84
N ARG A 30 16.88 16.47 -5.87
CA ARG A 30 18.27 16.99 -5.82
C ARG A 30 19.01 16.62 -4.52
N ASN A 31 18.27 16.48 -3.43
CA ASN A 31 18.77 16.13 -2.10
C ASN A 31 18.86 14.61 -1.86
N MET A 32 18.73 13.79 -2.90
CA MET A 32 18.72 12.33 -2.79
C MET A 32 19.77 11.71 -3.72
N SER A 33 20.63 10.86 -3.18
CA SER A 33 21.52 10.02 -4.01
C SER A 33 20.73 8.94 -4.76
N LEU A 34 21.32 8.36 -5.82
CA LEU A 34 20.70 7.24 -6.54
C LEU A 34 20.39 6.07 -5.60
N LYS A 35 21.34 5.75 -4.71
CA LYS A 35 21.16 4.69 -3.70
C LYS A 35 19.96 4.96 -2.80
N GLN A 36 19.87 6.15 -2.21
CA GLN A 36 18.73 6.53 -1.35
C GLN A 36 17.39 6.49 -2.09
N PHE A 37 17.38 6.84 -3.38
CA PHE A 37 16.19 6.79 -4.20
C PHE A 37 15.71 5.35 -4.43
N ILE A 38 16.62 4.44 -4.79
CA ILE A 38 16.33 3.02 -4.95
C ILE A 38 15.90 2.40 -3.60
N ASP A 39 16.62 2.71 -2.52
CA ASP A 39 16.30 2.23 -1.18
C ASP A 39 14.92 2.71 -0.71
N THR A 40 14.50 3.94 -1.07
CA THR A 40 13.13 4.44 -0.81
C THR A 40 12.07 3.54 -1.45
N GLY A 41 12.27 3.15 -2.72
CA GLY A 41 11.35 2.27 -3.43
C GLY A 41 11.30 0.84 -2.88
N LEU A 42 12.46 0.30 -2.50
CA LEU A 42 12.52 -1.03 -1.89
C LEU A 42 11.88 -1.05 -0.49
N GLN A 43 12.10 -0.01 0.31
CA GLN A 43 11.44 0.14 1.62
C GLN A 43 9.94 0.29 1.47
N PHE A 44 9.47 1.06 0.49
CA PHE A 44 8.05 1.17 0.17
C PHE A 44 7.43 -0.21 -0.11
N ALA A 45 8.03 -1.01 -1.00
CA ALA A 45 7.52 -2.35 -1.32
C ALA A 45 7.54 -3.29 -0.10
N GLN A 46 8.62 -3.25 0.69
CA GLN A 46 8.75 -4.06 1.89
C GLN A 46 7.70 -3.70 2.96
N HIS A 47 7.53 -2.41 3.25
CA HIS A 47 6.58 -1.94 4.25
C HIS A 47 5.13 -2.17 3.83
N LEU A 48 4.80 -1.93 2.56
CA LEU A 48 3.46 -2.19 2.03
C LEU A 48 3.13 -3.70 2.10
N THR A 49 4.10 -4.56 1.80
CA THR A 49 3.95 -6.02 1.96
C THR A 49 3.69 -6.43 3.41
N ALA A 50 4.46 -5.88 4.36
CA ALA A 50 4.28 -6.19 5.77
C ALA A 50 2.92 -5.72 6.29
N HIS A 51 2.49 -4.53 5.85
CA HIS A 51 1.20 -3.94 6.18
C HIS A 51 0.02 -4.80 5.71
N HIS A 52 -0.05 -5.12 4.42
CA HIS A 52 -1.08 -6.02 3.89
C HIS A 52 -1.04 -7.40 4.59
N GLY A 53 0.15 -7.91 4.88
CA GLY A 53 0.31 -9.18 5.59
C GLY A 53 -0.27 -9.16 7.01
N ILE A 54 -0.19 -8.04 7.72
CA ILE A 54 -0.80 -7.86 9.05
C ILE A 54 -2.33 -7.80 8.92
N GLU A 55 -2.82 -7.07 7.92
CA GLU A 55 -4.26 -6.93 7.69
C GLU A 55 -4.92 -8.26 7.38
N GLU A 56 -4.39 -8.98 6.39
CA GLU A 56 -4.94 -10.26 5.95
C GLU A 56 -4.87 -11.32 7.05
N ARG A 57 -3.81 -11.30 7.88
CA ARG A 57 -3.61 -12.31 8.92
C ARG A 57 -4.37 -12.03 10.21
N PHE A 58 -4.58 -10.76 10.56
CA PHE A 58 -5.09 -10.39 11.88
C PHE A 58 -6.28 -9.43 11.84
N VAL A 59 -6.22 -8.37 11.02
CA VAL A 59 -7.23 -7.30 11.05
C VAL A 59 -8.50 -7.73 10.32
N PHE A 60 -8.41 -8.13 9.05
CA PHE A 60 -9.58 -8.54 8.25
C PHE A 60 -10.32 -9.73 8.85
N PRO A 61 -9.65 -10.80 9.34
CA PRO A 61 -10.34 -11.92 9.99
C PRO A 61 -11.10 -11.50 11.25
N MET A 62 -10.57 -10.55 12.03
CA MET A 62 -11.27 -9.99 13.19
C MET A 62 -12.51 -9.21 12.75
N LEU A 63 -12.36 -8.29 11.78
CA LEU A 63 -13.47 -7.47 11.29
C LEU A 63 -14.59 -8.33 10.71
N ALA A 64 -14.24 -9.41 9.99
CA ALA A 64 -15.18 -10.37 9.41
C ALA A 64 -16.14 -11.00 10.41
N ARG A 65 -15.79 -11.04 11.71
CA ARG A 65 -16.68 -11.54 12.76
C ARG A 65 -18.01 -10.79 12.79
N ARG A 66 -17.98 -9.47 12.62
CA ARG A 66 -19.17 -8.61 12.73
C ARG A 66 -19.49 -7.79 11.48
N MET A 67 -18.52 -7.53 10.61
CA MET A 67 -18.67 -6.70 9.42
C MET A 67 -18.81 -7.58 8.17
N PRO A 68 -20.01 -7.65 7.55
CA PRO A 68 -20.27 -8.50 6.39
C PRO A 68 -19.35 -8.20 5.20
N GLU A 69 -18.93 -6.95 5.02
CA GLU A 69 -17.96 -6.53 4.01
C GLU A 69 -16.60 -7.21 4.14
N PHE A 70 -16.22 -7.76 5.30
CA PHE A 70 -14.98 -8.53 5.48
C PHE A 70 -15.21 -10.05 5.52
N ARG A 71 -16.45 -10.54 5.38
CA ARG A 71 -16.75 -11.98 5.29
C ARG A 71 -16.49 -12.50 3.88
N ALA A 72 -15.74 -13.61 3.78
CA ALA A 72 -15.41 -14.28 2.53
C ALA A 72 -16.64 -14.47 1.63
N GLY A 73 -16.50 -14.17 0.33
CA GLY A 73 -17.55 -14.34 -0.66
C GLY A 73 -17.92 -13.07 -1.42
N ARG A 74 -18.82 -12.22 -0.87
CA ARG A 74 -19.48 -11.17 -1.69
C ARG A 74 -18.74 -9.83 -1.77
N ASN A 75 -18.07 -9.39 -0.70
CA ASN A 75 -17.42 -8.06 -0.60
C ASN A 75 -16.03 -8.07 0.07
N ALA A 76 -15.69 -9.07 0.91
CA ALA A 76 -14.32 -9.23 1.45
C ALA A 76 -13.29 -9.45 0.35
N ASP A 77 -13.80 -9.95 -0.76
CA ASP A 77 -13.13 -10.11 -2.01
C ASP A 77 -12.59 -8.80 -2.58
N ALA A 78 -13.20 -7.62 -2.34
CA ALA A 78 -12.76 -6.40 -3.00
C ALA A 78 -11.38 -5.90 -2.50
N LEU A 79 -11.21 -5.69 -1.20
CA LEU A 79 -9.93 -5.26 -0.61
C LEU A 79 -8.84 -6.34 -0.80
N LEU A 80 -9.19 -7.61 -0.62
CA LEU A 80 -8.26 -8.73 -0.86
C LEU A 80 -7.86 -8.86 -2.34
N GLN A 81 -8.78 -8.63 -3.28
CA GLN A 81 -8.45 -8.61 -4.71
C GLN A 81 -7.56 -7.42 -5.05
N GLN A 82 -7.78 -6.27 -4.42
CA GLN A 82 -6.89 -5.11 -4.55
C GLN A 82 -5.49 -5.43 -4.03
N HIS A 83 -5.33 -6.04 -2.85
CA HIS A 83 -4.03 -6.50 -2.36
C HIS A 83 -3.33 -7.39 -3.39
N ARG A 84 -4.02 -8.41 -3.93
CA ARG A 84 -3.46 -9.32 -4.94
C ARG A 84 -3.02 -8.58 -6.20
N ALA A 85 -3.83 -7.63 -6.69
CA ALA A 85 -3.51 -6.84 -7.87
C ALA A 85 -2.32 -5.89 -7.61
N ILE A 86 -2.27 -5.26 -6.44
CA ILE A 86 -1.16 -4.44 -5.98
C ILE A 86 0.12 -5.27 -5.93
N HIS A 87 0.10 -6.43 -5.24
CA HIS A 87 1.26 -7.31 -5.12
C HIS A 87 1.78 -7.79 -6.47
N LYS A 88 0.89 -8.15 -7.39
CA LYS A 88 1.28 -8.55 -8.75
C LYS A 88 2.06 -7.46 -9.50
N GLY A 89 1.65 -6.19 -9.39
CA GLY A 89 2.37 -5.07 -9.99
C GLY A 89 3.65 -4.71 -9.21
N MET A 90 3.56 -4.76 -7.88
CA MET A 90 4.66 -4.45 -6.97
C MET A 90 5.83 -5.42 -7.13
N ASP A 91 5.59 -6.71 -7.39
CA ASP A 91 6.65 -7.71 -7.61
C ASP A 91 7.59 -7.30 -8.76
N GLN A 92 7.02 -6.78 -9.85
CA GLN A 92 7.81 -6.32 -11.00
C GLN A 92 8.59 -5.03 -10.69
N PHE A 93 7.95 -4.11 -9.97
CA PHE A 93 8.59 -2.89 -9.49
C PHE A 93 9.76 -3.19 -8.55
N GLU A 94 9.58 -4.08 -7.58
CA GLU A 94 10.61 -4.45 -6.61
C GLU A 94 11.77 -5.19 -7.28
N ALA A 95 11.47 -6.14 -8.18
CA ALA A 95 12.48 -6.87 -8.94
C ALA A 95 13.38 -5.92 -9.76
N TYR A 96 12.78 -4.94 -10.43
CA TYR A 96 13.51 -3.93 -11.20
C TYR A 96 14.43 -3.09 -10.31
N LEU A 97 13.93 -2.60 -9.16
CA LEU A 97 14.74 -1.82 -8.23
C LEU A 97 15.87 -2.66 -7.59
N LYS A 98 15.64 -3.95 -7.32
CA LYS A 98 16.68 -4.88 -6.86
C LYS A 98 17.80 -5.03 -7.90
N ALA A 99 17.45 -5.23 -9.17
CA ALA A 99 18.42 -5.30 -10.27
C ALA A 99 19.21 -3.99 -10.43
N CYS A 100 18.54 -2.84 -10.34
CA CYS A 100 19.21 -1.53 -10.32
C CYS A 100 20.18 -1.41 -9.13
N ARG A 101 19.77 -1.85 -7.94
CA ARG A 101 20.62 -1.81 -6.73
C ARG A 101 21.85 -2.71 -6.88
N ALA A 102 21.68 -3.86 -7.51
CA ALA A 102 22.74 -4.84 -7.79
C ALA A 102 23.67 -4.42 -8.95
N ARG A 103 23.35 -3.33 -9.67
CA ARG A 103 24.04 -2.88 -10.89
C ARG A 103 23.96 -3.90 -12.05
N GLU A 104 22.90 -4.71 -12.06
CA GLU A 104 22.60 -5.63 -13.16
C GLU A 104 21.93 -4.89 -14.33
N THR A 105 21.30 -3.75 -14.03
CA THR A 105 20.74 -2.81 -15.01
C THR A 105 20.88 -1.39 -14.48
N GLU A 106 20.88 -0.40 -15.39
CA GLU A 106 20.81 1.01 -15.02
C GLU A 106 19.37 1.44 -14.71
N LEU A 107 19.22 2.41 -13.82
CA LEU A 107 17.91 2.96 -13.48
C LEU A 107 17.43 3.91 -14.58
N GLU A 108 16.47 3.45 -15.37
CA GLU A 108 15.66 4.26 -16.26
C GLU A 108 14.34 4.69 -15.57
N LEU A 109 14.11 6.01 -15.53
CA LEU A 109 12.93 6.60 -14.89
C LEU A 109 11.62 6.34 -15.67
N SER A 110 11.71 6.21 -17.00
CA SER A 110 10.59 5.79 -17.86
C SER A 110 10.13 4.37 -17.54
N VAL A 111 11.09 3.44 -17.36
CA VAL A 111 10.80 2.05 -16.97
C VAL A 111 10.21 2.01 -15.55
N LEU A 112 10.78 2.77 -14.62
CA LEU A 112 10.21 2.89 -13.27
C LEU A 112 8.76 3.37 -13.32
N ARG A 113 8.48 4.40 -14.12
CA ARG A 113 7.13 4.94 -14.31
C ARG A 113 6.17 3.86 -14.81
N GLU A 114 6.53 3.14 -15.87
CA GLU A 114 5.69 2.09 -16.44
C GLU A 114 5.31 1.04 -15.38
N LYS A 115 6.30 0.61 -14.57
CA LYS A 115 6.07 -0.37 -13.51
C LYS A 115 5.18 0.18 -12.39
N MET A 116 5.31 1.45 -12.02
CA MET A 116 4.41 2.09 -11.06
C MET A 116 2.99 2.26 -11.64
N ASP A 117 2.86 2.84 -12.84
CA ASP A 117 1.57 3.13 -13.48
C ASP A 117 0.73 1.85 -13.70
N SER A 118 1.36 0.68 -13.81
CA SER A 118 0.66 -0.61 -13.97
C SER A 118 -0.24 -1.02 -12.80
N TRP A 119 -0.06 -0.45 -11.61
CA TRP A 119 -0.86 -0.78 -10.41
C TRP A 119 -1.22 0.42 -9.52
N GLY A 120 -0.77 1.63 -9.89
CA GLY A 120 -0.97 2.84 -9.08
C GLY A 120 -2.44 3.18 -8.84
N GLU A 121 -3.29 3.09 -9.86
CA GLU A 121 -4.73 3.37 -9.68
C GLU A 121 -5.37 2.45 -8.63
N VAL A 122 -4.99 1.16 -8.64
CA VAL A 122 -5.48 0.17 -7.69
C VAL A 122 -4.98 0.48 -6.28
N LEU A 123 -3.69 0.84 -6.13
CA LEU A 123 -3.14 1.26 -4.85
C LEU A 123 -3.89 2.46 -4.27
N TRP A 124 -4.00 3.56 -5.02
CA TRP A 124 -4.65 4.78 -4.53
C TRP A 124 -6.11 4.53 -4.15
N THR A 125 -6.82 3.78 -4.98
CA THR A 125 -8.20 3.36 -4.71
C THR A 125 -8.30 2.56 -3.42
N HIS A 126 -7.40 1.59 -3.23
CA HIS A 126 -7.35 0.76 -2.04
C HIS A 126 -7.12 1.59 -0.76
N LEU A 127 -6.09 2.45 -0.77
CA LEU A 127 -5.72 3.28 0.39
C LEU A 127 -6.89 4.19 0.83
N ASP A 128 -7.71 4.68 -0.10
CA ASP A 128 -8.87 5.52 0.20
C ASP A 128 -10.09 4.69 0.67
N GLN A 129 -10.38 3.59 -0.03
CA GLN A 129 -11.54 2.76 0.25
C GLN A 129 -11.45 2.08 1.61
N GLU A 130 -10.27 1.62 2.00
CA GLU A 130 -10.08 0.99 3.30
C GLU A 130 -10.27 1.98 4.44
N VAL A 131 -9.66 3.17 4.37
CA VAL A 131 -9.83 4.23 5.39
C VAL A 131 -11.30 4.59 5.54
N LYS A 132 -12.03 4.72 4.42
CA LYS A 132 -13.48 4.96 4.42
C LYS A 132 -14.24 3.81 5.08
N THR A 133 -13.89 2.56 4.78
CA THR A 133 -14.53 1.36 5.33
C THR A 133 -14.32 1.25 6.84
N LEU A 134 -13.14 1.63 7.32
CA LEU A 134 -12.77 1.65 8.74
C LEU A 134 -13.17 2.95 9.47
N GLY A 135 -13.91 3.84 8.78
CA GLY A 135 -14.40 5.11 9.29
C GLY A 135 -15.38 4.94 10.46
N ALA A 136 -15.44 5.96 11.32
CA ALA A 136 -16.23 5.92 12.56
C ALA A 136 -17.71 5.60 12.32
N GLU A 137 -18.30 6.12 11.25
CA GLU A 137 -19.71 5.88 10.89
C GLU A 137 -19.99 4.41 10.57
N ASN A 138 -19.06 3.71 9.90
CA ASN A 138 -19.23 2.31 9.58
C ASN A 138 -18.89 1.42 10.78
N MET A 139 -17.78 1.71 11.48
CA MET A 139 -17.35 0.94 12.64
C MET A 139 -18.38 0.93 13.77
N ARG A 140 -19.03 2.07 14.06
CA ARG A 140 -20.01 2.19 15.15
C ARG A 140 -21.29 1.38 14.92
N ARG A 141 -21.52 0.86 13.70
CA ARG A 141 -22.64 -0.05 13.39
C ARG A 141 -22.43 -1.44 14.01
N TYR A 142 -21.18 -1.82 14.28
CA TYR A 142 -20.81 -3.19 14.64
C TYR A 142 -20.00 -3.31 15.93
N TRP A 143 -19.36 -2.23 16.36
CA TRP A 143 -18.40 -2.22 17.46
C TRP A 143 -18.59 -1.01 18.38
N THR A 144 -18.38 -1.22 19.68
CA THR A 144 -18.32 -0.11 20.65
C THR A 144 -16.98 0.62 20.55
N MET A 145 -16.92 1.84 21.09
CA MET A 145 -15.68 2.62 21.14
C MET A 145 -14.58 1.91 21.96
N GLU A 146 -14.96 1.23 23.04
CA GLU A 146 -14.03 0.48 23.89
C GLU A 146 -13.44 -0.72 23.13
N GLU A 147 -14.28 -1.46 22.41
CA GLU A 147 -13.82 -2.55 21.55
C GLU A 147 -12.84 -2.03 20.49
N VAL A 148 -13.20 -0.95 19.78
CA VAL A 148 -12.35 -0.34 18.74
C VAL A 148 -10.98 0.09 19.26
N ARG A 149 -10.89 0.60 20.50
CA ARG A 149 -9.61 1.01 21.11
C ARG A 149 -8.69 -0.17 21.44
N SER A 150 -9.23 -1.36 21.60
CA SER A 150 -8.46 -2.58 21.91
C SER A 150 -8.12 -3.41 20.67
N MET A 151 -8.57 -3.00 19.49
CA MET A 151 -8.33 -3.75 18.25
C MET A 151 -6.86 -3.67 17.79
N PRO A 152 -6.29 -4.79 17.30
CA PRO A 152 -4.98 -4.80 16.68
C PRO A 152 -4.98 -3.95 15.41
N MET A 153 -3.96 -3.09 15.29
CA MET A 153 -3.62 -2.23 14.16
C MET A 153 -2.12 -1.97 14.17
#